data_AF-A0A968D4L9-F1
#
_entry.id   AF-A0A968D4L9-F1
#
_cell.length_a   1.000
_cell.length_b   1.000
_cell.length_c   1.000
_cell.angle_alpha   90.00
_cell.angle_beta   90.00
_cell.angle_gamma   90.00
#
_symmetry.space_group_name_H-M   'P 1'
#
loop_
_entity.id
_entity.type
_entity.pdbx_description
1 polymer ?
#
loop_
_entity_poly.entity_id
_entity_poly.type
_entity_poly.pdbx_seq_one_letter_code
_entity_poly.pdbx_strand_id
1 'polypeptide(L)'
;AALRDFVKRGGVTKKDKLIEMGVLENSVREVLGEEAERRMAVLKPLKVVLTNYPDDRVEMMEAMNHPNRPELGTREVPFSREIWIEQ
;
A
#
# COMPACT_ATOMS: atom_id res chain seq x y z
N ALA A 1 7.05 6.99 -12.62
CA ALA A 1 7.69 8.32 -12.46
C ALA A 1 9.00 8.28 -11.66
N ALA A 2 9.13 7.42 -10.65
CA ALA A 2 10.26 7.37 -9.71
C ALA A 2 11.69 7.39 -10.28
N LEU A 3 12.01 6.59 -11.30
CA LEU A 3 13.37 6.57 -11.86
C LEU A 3 13.76 7.93 -12.48
N ARG A 4 12.80 8.63 -13.09
CA ARG A 4 13.02 9.97 -13.64
C ARG A 4 13.23 11.00 -12.53
N ASP A 5 12.50 10.88 -11.42
CA ASP A 5 12.70 11.73 -10.23
C ASP A 5 14.09 11.48 -9.61
N PHE A 6 14.49 10.22 -9.45
CA PHE A 6 15.83 9.85 -8.97
C PHE A 6 16.96 10.46 -9.83
N VAL A 7 16.89 10.31 -11.16
CA VAL A 7 17.89 10.88 -12.08
C VAL A 7 17.93 12.41 -11.98
N LYS A 8 16.77 13.08 -11.83
CA LYS A 8 16.71 14.53 -11.62
C LYS A 8 17.38 14.95 -10.30
N ARG A 9 17.14 14.23 -9.21
CA ARG A 9 17.77 14.49 -7.89
C ARG A 9 19.28 14.21 -7.90
N GLY A 10 19.71 13.18 -8.62
CA GLY A 10 21.12 12.84 -8.78
C GLY A 10 21.92 13.93 -9.51
N GLY A 11 21.26 14.67 -10.39
CA GLY A 11 21.88 15.73 -11.20
C GLY A 11 22.82 15.17 -12.25
N VAL A 12 23.37 16.06 -13.09
CA VAL A 12 24.35 15.70 -14.12
C VAL A 12 25.66 16.38 -13.79
N THR A 13 26.71 15.59 -13.59
CA THR A 13 28.07 16.07 -13.29
C THR A 13 29.09 15.46 -14.23
N LYS A 14 30.16 16.20 -14.55
CA LYS A 14 31.27 15.70 -15.37
C LYS A 14 32.20 14.73 -14.62
N LYS A 15 32.02 14.59 -13.30
CA LYS A 15 32.78 13.67 -12.44
C LYS A 15 31.88 12.51 -12.05
N ASP A 16 32.49 11.34 -11.90
CA ASP A 16 31.82 10.16 -11.36
C ASP A 16 31.41 10.42 -9.91
N LYS A 17 30.16 10.10 -9.60
CA LYS A 17 29.59 10.23 -8.27
C LYS A 17 28.79 8.98 -7.98
N LEU A 18 29.09 8.34 -6.85
CA LEU A 18 28.29 7.24 -6.33
C LEU A 18 27.09 7.83 -5.59
N ILE A 19 25.89 7.39 -5.94
CA ILE A 19 24.65 7.79 -5.28
C ILE A 19 24.19 6.61 -4.43
N GLU A 20 23.94 6.89 -3.15
CA GLU A 20 23.45 5.89 -2.21
C GLU A 20 22.10 5.32 -2.63
N MET A 21 21.92 4.01 -2.45
CA MET A 21 20.69 3.30 -2.82
C MET A 21 19.45 3.90 -2.14
N GLY A 22 19.59 4.41 -0.92
CA GLY A 22 18.49 5.04 -0.18
C GLY A 22 17.85 6.22 -0.90
N VAL A 23 18.58 6.93 -1.77
CA VAL A 23 18.00 8.01 -2.58
C VAL A 23 17.01 7.46 -3.62
N LEU A 24 17.34 6.34 -4.25
CA LEU A 24 16.45 5.66 -5.19
C LEU A 24 15.22 5.11 -4.47
N GLU A 25 15.41 4.46 -3.32
CA GLU A 25 14.30 3.92 -2.51
C GLU A 25 13.33 5.02 -2.06
N ASN A 26 13.85 6.18 -1.67
CA ASN A 26 13.02 7.32 -1.31
C ASN A 26 12.22 7.85 -2.50
N SER A 27 12.84 8.03 -3.68
CA SER A 27 12.12 8.42 -4.90
C SER A 27 11.03 7.41 -5.28
N VAL A 28 11.28 6.11 -5.10
CA VAL A 28 10.25 5.07 -5.33
C VAL A 28 9.13 5.17 -4.29
N ARG A 29 9.46 5.33 -3.01
CA ARG A 29 8.50 5.42 -1.91
C ARG A 29 7.58 6.63 -2.05
N GLU A 30 8.12 7.79 -2.43
CA GLU A 30 7.33 9.01 -2.62
C GLU A 30 6.32 8.85 -3.76
N VAL A 31 6.75 8.36 -4.93
CA VAL A 31 5.87 8.16 -6.09
C VAL A 31 4.78 7.11 -5.80
N LEU A 32 5.12 5.97 -5.21
CA LEU A 32 4.13 4.96 -4.83
C LEU A 32 3.25 5.42 -3.66
N GLY A 33 3.77 6.31 -2.82
CA GLY A 33 3.04 7.00 -1.75
C GLY A 33 1.94 7.91 -2.27
N GLU A 34 2.10 8.46 -3.48
CA GLU A 34 1.10 9.35 -4.09
C GLU A 34 0.17 8.60 -5.05
N GLU A 35 0.72 7.71 -5.87
CA GLU A 35 -0.02 7.14 -7.01
C GLU A 35 -0.70 5.80 -6.70
N ALA A 36 -0.11 4.97 -5.84
CA ALA A 36 -0.52 3.57 -5.72
C ALA A 36 -1.74 3.38 -4.81
N GLU A 37 -2.67 2.53 -5.23
CA GLU A 37 -3.81 2.15 -4.39
C GLU A 37 -3.38 1.33 -3.17
N ARG A 38 -4.13 1.46 -2.07
CA ARG A 38 -3.89 0.75 -0.81
C ARG A 38 -4.61 -0.57 -0.82
N ARG A 39 -3.95 -1.63 -0.34
CA ARG A 39 -4.53 -2.97 -0.18
C ARG A 39 -4.14 -3.51 1.18
N MET A 40 -5.02 -4.34 1.73
CA MET A 40 -4.73 -5.08 2.95
C MET A 40 -4.09 -6.40 2.56
N ALA A 41 -2.99 -6.74 3.21
CA ALA A 41 -2.31 -8.01 3.06
C ALA A 41 -1.81 -8.43 4.44
N VAL A 42 -1.87 -9.73 4.70
CA VAL A 42 -1.37 -10.35 5.93
C VAL A 42 -0.23 -11.26 5.51
N LEU A 43 0.97 -11.03 6.07
CA LEU A 43 2.17 -11.77 5.68
C LEU A 43 2.35 -13.01 6.55
N LYS A 44 2.04 -12.91 7.84
CA LYS A 44 2.03 -14.05 8.77
C LYS A 44 0.61 -14.23 9.31
N PRO A 45 -0.22 -15.05 8.63
CA PRO A 45 -1.63 -15.13 8.93
C PRO A 45 -1.90 -15.82 10.27
N LEU A 46 -2.58 -15.11 11.15
CA LEU A 46 -3.25 -15.65 12.33
C LEU A 46 -4.76 -15.66 12.09
N LYS A 47 -5.37 -16.86 12.09
CA LYS A 47 -6.82 -17.00 11.95
C LYS A 47 -7.51 -16.58 13.24
N VAL A 48 -8.47 -15.68 13.12
CA VAL A 48 -9.32 -15.21 14.22
C VAL A 48 -10.77 -15.52 13.90
N VAL A 49 -11.49 -16.05 14.88
CA VAL A 49 -12.90 -16.42 14.78
C VAL A 49 -13.71 -15.59 15.78
N LEU A 50 -14.62 -14.76 15.28
CA LEU A 50 -15.46 -13.89 16.09
C LEU A 50 -16.65 -14.68 16.67
N THR A 51 -16.62 -15.01 17.96
CA THR A 51 -17.64 -15.88 18.58
C THR A 51 -19.04 -15.25 18.63
N ASN A 52 -19.13 -13.93 18.62
CA ASN A 52 -20.36 -13.15 18.67
C ASN A 52 -20.89 -12.72 17.29
N TYR A 53 -20.31 -13.23 16.20
CA TYR A 53 -20.72 -12.89 14.83
C TYR A 53 -21.37 -14.11 14.11
N PRO A 54 -22.49 -13.93 13.39
CA PRO A 54 -23.17 -15.03 12.70
C PRO A 54 -22.33 -15.69 11.60
N ASP A 55 -22.46 -17.00 11.44
CA ASP A 55 -21.66 -17.81 10.49
C ASP A 55 -22.08 -17.59 9.02
N ASP A 56 -23.33 -17.20 8.79
CA ASP A 56 -23.96 -17.02 7.47
C ASP A 56 -23.95 -15.56 6.98
N ARG A 57 -23.44 -14.64 7.81
CA ARG A 57 -23.39 -13.21 7.49
C ARG A 57 -22.03 -12.84 6.89
N VAL A 58 -22.08 -12.19 5.73
CA VAL A 58 -20.95 -11.48 5.13
C VAL A 58 -21.37 -10.05 4.89
N GLU A 59 -20.66 -9.09 5.48
CA GLU A 59 -20.88 -7.67 5.29
C GLU A 59 -19.87 -7.11 4.30
N MET A 60 -20.35 -6.46 3.24
CA MET A 60 -19.50 -5.75 2.29
C MET A 60 -19.22 -4.35 2.85
N MET A 61 -18.00 -4.16 3.34
CA MET A 61 -17.55 -2.88 3.88
C MET A 61 -16.89 -2.04 2.79
N GLU A 62 -17.29 -0.78 2.67
CA GLU A 62 -16.68 0.14 1.73
C GLU A 62 -15.34 0.66 2.26
N ALA A 63 -14.27 0.51 1.47
CA ALA A 63 -12.93 0.98 1.78
C ALA A 63 -12.39 1.87 0.64
N MET A 64 -11.84 3.02 0.99
CA MET A 64 -11.20 3.91 0.00
C MET A 64 -9.95 3.26 -0.62
N ASN A 65 -9.80 3.38 -1.93
CA ASN A 65 -8.60 2.88 -2.61
C ASN A 65 -7.36 3.72 -2.27
N HIS A 66 -7.51 5.02 -1.99
CA HIS A 66 -6.42 5.85 -1.53
C HIS A 66 -6.92 7.01 -0.64
N PRO A 67 -6.36 7.21 0.56
CA PRO A 67 -6.86 8.24 1.49
C PRO A 67 -6.85 9.66 0.93
N ASN A 68 -5.85 10.00 0.12
CA ASN A 68 -5.66 11.36 -0.41
C ASN A 68 -6.11 11.50 -1.87
N ARG A 69 -6.68 10.45 -2.49
CA ARG A 69 -7.09 10.47 -3.90
C ARG A 69 -8.51 9.90 -4.07
N PRO A 70 -9.54 10.69 -3.74
CA PRO A 70 -10.95 10.28 -3.86
C PRO A 70 -11.33 9.84 -5.27
N GLU A 71 -10.64 10.34 -6.30
CA GLU A 71 -10.85 9.96 -7.70
C GLU A 71 -10.51 8.50 -8.01
N LEU A 72 -9.73 7.83 -7.16
CA LEU A 72 -9.45 6.39 -7.26
C LEU A 72 -10.62 5.55 -6.70
N GLY A 73 -11.67 6.21 -6.20
CA GLY A 73 -12.91 5.58 -5.76
C GLY A 73 -12.75 4.70 -4.53
N THR A 74 -13.74 3.85 -4.34
CA THR A 74 -13.84 2.91 -3.23
C THR A 74 -13.95 1.48 -3.76
N ARG A 75 -13.73 0.53 -2.87
CA ARG A 75 -13.92 -0.90 -3.13
C ARG A 75 -14.64 -1.53 -1.96
N GLU A 76 -15.36 -2.61 -2.22
CA GLU A 76 -15.95 -3.41 -1.17
C GLU A 76 -14.97 -4.45 -0.64
N VAL A 77 -14.97 -4.65 0.67
CA VAL A 77 -14.17 -5.63 1.38
C VAL A 77 -15.12 -6.53 2.19
N PRO A 78 -15.07 -7.86 2.00
CA PRO A 78 -15.91 -8.76 2.77
C PRO A 78 -15.42 -8.83 4.22
N PHE A 79 -16.34 -8.59 5.15
CA PHE A 79 -16.17 -8.86 6.58
C PHE A 79 -17.05 -10.04 6.95
N SER A 80 -16.46 -11.04 7.59
CA SER A 80 -17.15 -12.27 8.00
C SER A 80 -16.68 -12.70 9.39
N ARG A 81 -17.29 -13.74 9.94
CA ARG A 81 -16.88 -14.34 11.21
C ARG A 81 -15.40 -14.76 11.25
N GLU A 82 -14.89 -15.25 10.13
CA GLU A 82 -13.50 -15.69 10.00
C GLU A 82 -12.67 -14.59 9.34
N ILE A 83 -11.66 -14.12 10.05
CA ILE A 83 -10.73 -13.10 9.56
C ILE A 83 -9.28 -13.52 9.79
N TRP A 84 -8.38 -12.91 9.04
CA TRP A 84 -6.94 -13.09 9.20
C TRP A 84 -6.32 -11.77 9.62
N ILE A 85 -5.46 -11.84 10.64
CA ILE A 85 -4.66 -10.72 11.11
C ILE A 85 -3.18 -11.10 11.09
N GLU A 86 -2.30 -10.11 11.18
CA GLU A 86 -0.87 -10.35 11.38
C GLU A 86 -0.64 -10.92 12.79
N GLN A 87 0.27 -11.89 12.88
CA GLN A 87 0.66 -12.54 14.13
C GLN A 87 1.49 -11.64 15.05
#